data_AF-H6R7S0-F1
#
_entry.id   AF-H6R7S0-F1
#
_cell.length_a   1.000
_cell.length_b   1.000
_cell.length_c   1.000
_cell.angle_alpha   90.00
_cell.angle_beta   90.00
_cell.angle_gamma   90.00
#
_symmetry.space_group_name_H-M   'P 1'
#
loop_
_entity.id
_entity.type
_entity.pdbx_description
1 polymer ?
#
loop_
_entity_poly.entity_id
_entity_poly.type
_entity_poly.pdbx_seq_one_letter_code
_entity_poly.pdbx_strand_id
1 'polypeptide(L)'
;MPRFSRLRARGYRLAASAVALTAVVLTGCAGGPSDSIDGSVADGSGGRIDLYAYSAVKPGVEAVVDEFNKTEAGEGVQVRQSYGASGDQSRKVADGAAADLVAFSLAPDITRLVDAGLVDADWNAGATKGVPFGSVVVLVVREGNPKNIRTWDDLVKPGVEVVTPNPFSSGSAKWNLLAPYAAKSDGGKNPQAGLDYLSRLISPEHVRVQPKSGREATETFLQGTGDVLISYENEALFAERHGDPVEHVIPEDTFRIDNPVAVLNSSANQEKALAFRDFIYTTPAQRAWAESGFRPVDPGVAAEFAADFPQPRTLRTIDDLGGWDAVDRELFAPGSGTIAVIYDSATK
;
A
#
# COMPACT_ATOMS: atom_id res chain seq x y z
N MET A 1 -37.97 -1.07 85.89
CA MET A 1 -37.03 -0.29 86.74
C MET A 1 -35.61 -0.71 86.39
N PRO A 2 -34.61 0.20 86.32
CA PRO A 2 -34.43 1.29 85.34
C PRO A 2 -33.05 1.13 84.59
N ARG A 3 -32.69 1.82 83.50
CA ARG A 3 -32.49 3.27 83.32
C ARG A 3 -32.39 3.68 81.83
N PHE A 4 -32.97 4.85 81.57
CA PHE A 4 -32.83 5.87 80.50
C PHE A 4 -31.46 5.92 79.75
N SER A 5 -31.33 6.36 78.49
CA SER A 5 -31.74 7.68 78.00
C SER A 5 -31.72 7.91 76.47
N ARG A 6 -32.75 8.60 75.97
CA ARG A 6 -32.78 9.81 75.12
C ARG A 6 -32.15 9.86 73.69
N LEU A 7 -33.05 10.15 72.75
CA LEU A 7 -33.00 11.19 71.68
C LEU A 7 -31.97 11.04 70.54
N ARG A 8 -32.47 10.90 69.31
CA ARG A 8 -32.57 12.02 68.32
C ARG A 8 -33.20 11.56 67.01
N ALA A 9 -34.24 12.30 66.60
CA ALA A 9 -34.75 12.29 65.24
C ALA A 9 -33.74 12.94 64.28
N ARG A 10 -33.61 12.43 63.06
CA ARG A 10 -33.11 13.20 61.91
C ARG A 10 -33.46 12.53 60.58
N GLY A 11 -34.37 13.19 59.86
CA GLY A 11 -34.25 13.52 58.44
C GLY A 11 -34.20 12.38 57.42
N TYR A 12 -35.36 12.08 56.85
CA TYR A 12 -35.45 11.49 55.51
C TYR A 12 -34.85 12.47 54.49
N ARG A 13 -33.80 12.06 53.79
CA ARG A 13 -33.39 12.64 52.50
C ARG A 13 -33.53 11.57 51.45
N LEU A 14 -34.55 11.71 50.61
CA LEU A 14 -34.67 11.05 49.31
C LEU A 14 -33.51 11.52 48.44
N ALA A 15 -32.58 10.62 48.13
CA ALA A 15 -31.62 10.81 47.06
C ALA A 15 -32.20 10.14 45.81
N ALA A 16 -32.67 10.95 44.87
CA ALA A 16 -33.02 10.50 43.52
C ALA A 16 -31.72 10.28 42.74
N SER A 17 -31.44 9.03 42.39
CA SER A 17 -30.32 8.67 41.52
C SER A 17 -30.68 8.97 40.07
N ALA A 18 -30.15 10.06 39.52
CA ALA A 18 -30.14 10.30 38.08
C ALA A 18 -29.02 9.45 37.46
N VAL A 19 -29.41 8.41 36.71
CA VAL A 19 -28.49 7.64 35.87
C VAL A 19 -28.23 8.47 34.62
N ALA A 20 -27.08 9.13 34.56
CA ALA A 20 -26.57 9.71 33.33
C ALA A 20 -26.01 8.57 32.46
N LEU A 21 -26.73 8.23 31.38
CA LEU A 21 -26.21 7.41 30.28
C LEU A 21 -25.20 8.24 29.50
N THR A 22 -23.93 8.16 29.88
CA THR A 22 -22.82 8.68 29.08
C THR A 22 -22.60 7.70 27.93
N ALA A 23 -23.14 8.01 26.74
CA ALA A 23 -22.77 7.35 25.51
C ALA A 23 -21.31 7.70 25.21
N VAL A 24 -20.40 6.77 25.50
CA VAL A 24 -19.01 6.85 25.05
C VAL A 24 -19.02 6.59 23.55
N VAL A 25 -18.99 7.64 22.74
CA VAL A 25 -18.60 7.54 21.34
C VAL A 25 -17.09 7.28 21.33
N LEU A 26 -16.71 6.01 21.22
CA LEU A 26 -15.35 5.63 20.87
C LEU A 26 -15.12 6.08 19.42
N THR A 27 -14.58 7.27 19.22
CA THR A 27 -13.88 7.62 17.98
C THR A 27 -12.61 6.77 17.94
N GLY A 28 -12.74 5.59 17.35
CA GLY A 28 -11.60 4.75 16.99
C GLY A 28 -10.83 5.40 15.86
N CYS A 29 -9.80 6.20 16.20
CA CYS A 29 -8.70 6.48 15.29
C CYS A 29 -7.83 5.22 15.20
N ALA A 30 -8.35 4.18 14.54
CA ALA A 30 -7.56 3.05 14.07
C ALA A 30 -7.41 3.24 12.55
N GLY A 31 -6.20 3.57 12.12
CA GLY A 31 -5.84 3.89 10.74
C GLY A 31 -5.85 2.70 9.78
N GLY A 32 -6.86 1.83 9.86
CA GLY A 32 -7.07 0.73 8.92
C GLY A 32 -7.45 1.22 7.51
N PRO A 33 -7.38 0.33 6.50
CA PRO A 33 -7.83 0.63 5.15
C PRO A 33 -9.35 0.86 5.13
N SER A 34 -9.79 2.08 4.76
CA SER A 34 -11.18 2.31 4.38
C SER A 34 -11.32 1.93 2.92
N ASP A 35 -11.92 0.77 2.65
CA ASP A 35 -12.00 0.16 1.31
C ASP A 35 -13.24 0.66 0.51
N SER A 36 -13.85 1.75 0.98
CA SER A 36 -14.98 2.45 0.37
C SER A 36 -14.92 3.95 0.66
N ILE A 37 -15.48 4.75 -0.24
CA ILE A 37 -15.75 6.16 0.02
C ILE A 37 -17.11 6.28 0.70
N ASP A 38 -17.12 6.67 1.98
CA ASP A 38 -18.35 6.91 2.70
C ASP A 38 -19.11 8.14 2.17
N GLY A 39 -20.44 8.04 2.18
CA GLY A 39 -21.37 9.03 1.63
C GLY A 39 -21.53 10.30 2.47
N SER A 40 -20.66 10.56 3.45
CA SER A 40 -20.72 11.81 4.22
C SER A 40 -20.36 12.98 3.30
N VAL A 41 -21.39 13.74 2.92
CA VAL A 41 -21.27 15.01 2.20
C VAL A 41 -20.80 16.04 3.21
N ALA A 42 -19.48 16.25 3.28
CA ALA A 42 -18.96 17.52 3.78
C ALA A 42 -18.97 18.48 2.58
N ASP A 43 -19.62 19.62 2.74
CA ASP A 43 -19.63 20.70 1.74
C ASP A 43 -18.23 21.33 1.72
N GLY A 44 -17.28 20.69 1.03
CA GLY A 44 -16.05 21.36 0.63
C GLY A 44 -16.42 22.49 -0.32
N SER A 45 -16.23 23.74 0.10
CA SER A 45 -16.56 24.91 -0.74
C SER A 45 -15.82 24.92 -2.08
N GLY A 46 -14.70 24.19 -2.18
CA GLY A 46 -13.90 24.00 -3.38
C GLY A 46 -14.26 22.75 -4.20
N GLY A 47 -15.24 21.94 -3.79
CA GLY A 47 -15.67 20.71 -4.47
C GLY A 47 -14.96 19.44 -3.98
N ARG A 48 -15.03 18.35 -4.76
CA ARG A 48 -14.52 17.03 -4.33
C ARG A 48 -13.76 16.28 -5.42
N ILE A 49 -12.92 15.34 -5.00
CA ILE A 49 -12.23 14.33 -5.83
C ILE A 49 -12.41 12.97 -5.16
N ASP A 50 -12.91 11.99 -5.89
CA ASP A 50 -13.02 10.60 -5.43
C ASP A 50 -11.81 9.77 -5.89
N LEU A 51 -10.94 9.41 -4.95
CA LEU A 51 -9.70 8.67 -5.19
C LEU A 51 -9.82 7.20 -4.74
N TYR A 52 -9.57 6.28 -5.66
CA TYR A 52 -9.40 4.85 -5.37
C TYR A 52 -7.93 4.47 -5.47
N ALA A 53 -7.37 3.91 -4.41
CA ALA A 53 -5.93 3.75 -4.29
C ALA A 53 -5.49 2.43 -3.64
N TYR A 54 -4.27 1.98 -3.94
CA TYR A 54 -3.71 0.79 -3.30
C TYR A 54 -3.34 1.05 -1.83
N SER A 55 -3.40 0.01 -1.00
CA SER A 55 -3.40 0.12 0.46
C SER A 55 -2.22 0.89 1.08
N ALA A 56 -1.04 0.75 0.49
CA ALA A 56 0.22 1.23 1.04
C ALA A 56 0.53 2.70 0.67
N VAL A 57 -0.29 3.35 -0.15
CA VAL A 57 -0.02 4.73 -0.60
C VAL A 57 -0.60 5.80 0.32
N LYS A 58 -1.43 5.40 1.29
CA LYS A 58 -2.19 6.30 2.16
C LYS A 58 -1.33 7.40 2.80
N PRO A 59 -0.18 7.12 3.45
CA PRO A 59 0.61 8.17 4.10
C PRO A 59 1.06 9.26 3.12
N GLY A 60 1.51 8.87 1.93
CA GLY A 60 1.95 9.83 0.92
C GLY A 60 0.81 10.61 0.28
N VAL A 61 -0.34 9.97 0.04
CA VAL A 61 -1.53 10.69 -0.46
C VAL A 61 -2.00 11.72 0.56
N GLU A 62 -2.08 11.37 1.84
CA GLU A 62 -2.49 12.32 2.90
C GLU A 62 -1.55 13.55 2.92
N ALA A 63 -0.23 13.34 2.90
CA ALA A 63 0.74 14.43 2.85
C ALA A 63 0.61 15.29 1.59
N VAL A 64 0.38 14.69 0.43
CA VAL A 64 0.24 15.42 -0.85
C VAL A 64 -1.08 16.16 -0.93
N VAL A 65 -2.16 15.62 -0.38
CA VAL A 65 -3.44 16.33 -0.24
C VAL A 65 -3.29 17.55 0.67
N ASP A 66 -2.56 17.42 1.77
CA ASP A 66 -2.27 18.56 2.65
C ASP A 66 -1.49 19.67 1.94
N GLU A 67 -0.52 19.32 1.08
CA GLU A 67 0.19 20.30 0.25
C GLU A 67 -0.69 20.88 -0.87
N PHE A 68 -1.54 20.06 -1.50
CA PHE A 68 -2.44 20.52 -2.56
C PHE A 68 -3.43 21.56 -2.05
N ASN A 69 -3.99 21.34 -0.87
CA ASN A 69 -4.98 22.22 -0.25
C ASN A 69 -4.42 23.60 0.14
N LYS A 70 -3.09 23.77 0.12
CA LYS A 70 -2.42 25.07 0.31
C LYS A 70 -2.32 25.88 -0.99
N THR A 71 -2.67 25.30 -2.14
CA THR A 71 -2.67 25.97 -3.44
C THR A 71 -4.04 26.55 -3.77
N GLU A 72 -4.09 27.53 -4.67
CA GLU A 72 -5.35 28.10 -5.19
C GLU A 72 -6.25 27.02 -5.83
N ALA A 73 -5.65 26.03 -6.50
CA ALA A 73 -6.39 24.96 -7.17
C ALA A 73 -6.95 23.90 -6.20
N GLY A 74 -6.34 23.75 -5.02
CA GLY A 74 -6.76 22.79 -4.00
C GLY A 74 -7.51 23.39 -2.82
N GLU A 75 -7.55 24.72 -2.68
CA GLU A 75 -8.22 25.38 -1.56
C GLU A 75 -9.69 24.94 -1.46
N GLY A 76 -10.05 24.33 -0.33
CA GLY A 76 -11.41 23.85 -0.06
C GLY A 76 -11.82 22.60 -0.85
N VAL A 77 -10.93 21.96 -1.61
CA VAL A 77 -11.18 20.69 -2.29
C VAL A 77 -11.11 19.53 -1.28
N GLN A 78 -12.14 18.69 -1.27
CA GLN A 78 -12.14 17.47 -0.48
C GLN A 78 -11.70 16.27 -1.33
N VAL A 79 -10.58 15.65 -1.00
CA VAL A 79 -10.18 14.37 -1.59
C VAL A 79 -10.72 13.23 -0.72
N ARG A 80 -11.76 12.54 -1.21
CA ARG A 80 -12.32 11.35 -0.55
C ARG A 80 -11.56 10.12 -1.02
N GLN A 81 -11.10 9.30 -0.08
CA GLN A 81 -10.09 8.28 -0.35
C GLN A 81 -10.62 6.90 0.00
N SER A 82 -10.41 5.95 -0.92
CA SER A 82 -10.64 4.51 -0.72
C SER A 82 -9.32 3.78 -0.90
N TYR A 83 -8.92 2.98 0.08
CA TYR A 83 -7.68 2.22 0.11
C TYR A 83 -7.94 0.73 0.25
N GLY A 84 -7.33 -0.08 -0.61
CA GLY A 84 -7.45 -1.53 -0.54
C GLY A 84 -6.41 -2.27 -1.36
N ALA A 85 -6.58 -3.57 -1.56
CA ALA A 85 -5.73 -4.32 -2.47
C ALA A 85 -5.84 -3.75 -3.90
N SER A 86 -4.71 -3.49 -4.55
CA SER A 86 -4.66 -2.78 -5.85
C SER A 86 -5.57 -3.39 -6.92
N GLY A 87 -5.54 -4.72 -7.05
CA GLY A 87 -6.39 -5.43 -8.01
C GLY A 87 -7.87 -5.37 -7.64
N ASP A 88 -8.22 -5.40 -6.35
CA ASP A 88 -9.61 -5.25 -5.88
C ASP A 88 -10.13 -3.84 -6.12
N GLN A 89 -9.32 -2.81 -5.83
CA GLN A 89 -9.67 -1.42 -6.07
C GLN A 89 -9.90 -1.15 -7.57
N SER A 90 -9.01 -1.66 -8.43
CA SER A 90 -9.17 -1.57 -9.88
C SER A 90 -10.44 -2.27 -10.37
N ARG A 91 -10.76 -3.48 -9.86
CA ARG A 91 -12.03 -4.16 -10.16
C ARG A 91 -13.24 -3.36 -9.73
N LYS A 92 -13.25 -2.79 -8.53
CA LYS A 92 -14.36 -1.94 -8.05
C LYS A 92 -14.64 -0.77 -8.99
N VAL A 93 -13.59 -0.10 -9.45
CA VAL A 93 -13.72 1.01 -10.40
C VAL A 93 -14.23 0.51 -11.75
N ALA A 94 -13.69 -0.59 -12.27
CA ALA A 94 -14.18 -1.23 -13.49
C ALA A 94 -15.67 -1.63 -13.40
N ASP A 95 -16.12 -2.06 -12.22
CA ASP A 95 -17.50 -2.46 -11.92
C ASP A 95 -18.45 -1.28 -11.64
N GLY A 96 -17.97 -0.03 -11.78
CA GLY A 96 -18.81 1.18 -11.75
C GLY A 96 -18.75 2.00 -10.46
N ALA A 97 -17.75 1.80 -9.61
CA ALA A 97 -17.51 2.72 -8.51
C ALA A 97 -17.21 4.14 -9.04
N ALA A 98 -17.87 5.15 -8.46
CA ALA A 98 -17.65 6.55 -8.84
C ALA A 98 -16.25 6.99 -8.39
N ALA A 99 -15.34 7.14 -9.35
CA ALA A 99 -13.96 7.58 -9.15
C ALA A 99 -13.65 8.73 -10.10
N ASP A 100 -12.85 9.67 -9.62
CA ASP A 100 -12.27 10.76 -10.40
C ASP A 100 -10.81 10.47 -10.74
N LEU A 101 -10.09 9.83 -9.81
CA LEU A 101 -8.68 9.53 -9.90
C LEU A 101 -8.39 8.13 -9.33
N VAL A 102 -7.42 7.45 -9.90
CA VAL A 102 -6.87 6.19 -9.37
C VAL A 102 -5.37 6.30 -9.14
N ALA A 103 -4.90 5.68 -8.07
CA ALA A 103 -3.48 5.52 -7.76
C ALA A 103 -3.22 4.06 -7.40
N PHE A 104 -2.68 3.27 -8.32
CA PHE A 104 -2.56 1.82 -8.14
C PHE A 104 -1.11 1.37 -7.96
N SER A 105 -0.96 0.11 -7.53
CA SER A 105 0.36 -0.43 -7.22
C SER A 105 1.18 -0.73 -8.46
N LEU A 106 0.56 -0.94 -9.63
CA LEU A 106 1.22 -1.38 -10.86
C LEU A 106 0.37 -1.06 -12.10
N ALA A 107 1.00 -0.96 -13.27
CA ALA A 107 0.36 -0.57 -14.52
C ALA A 107 -0.79 -1.49 -14.97
N PRO A 108 -0.74 -2.83 -14.83
CA PRO A 108 -1.86 -3.70 -15.19
C PRO A 108 -3.20 -3.35 -14.54
N ASP A 109 -3.19 -2.75 -13.36
CA ASP A 109 -4.42 -2.32 -12.70
C ASP A 109 -5.02 -1.06 -13.34
N ILE A 110 -4.21 -0.25 -14.02
CA ILE A 110 -4.68 0.83 -14.90
C ILE A 110 -5.09 0.25 -16.26
N THR A 111 -4.33 -0.71 -16.81
CA THR A 111 -4.68 -1.39 -18.08
C THR A 111 -6.09 -1.97 -18.05
N ARG A 112 -6.51 -2.57 -16.93
CA ARG A 112 -7.90 -3.02 -16.74
C ARG A 112 -8.93 -1.91 -16.96
N LEU A 113 -8.65 -0.69 -16.52
CA LEU A 113 -9.54 0.46 -16.70
C LEU A 113 -9.50 1.00 -18.13
N VAL A 114 -8.33 0.92 -18.79
CA VAL A 114 -8.20 1.21 -20.22
C VAL A 114 -9.04 0.23 -21.05
N ASP A 115 -8.94 -1.07 -20.76
CA ASP A 115 -9.71 -2.12 -21.44
C ASP A 115 -11.23 -1.94 -21.24
N ALA A 116 -11.63 -1.39 -20.10
CA ALA A 116 -13.02 -1.01 -19.79
C ALA A 116 -13.45 0.33 -20.41
N GLY A 117 -12.56 1.07 -21.07
CA GLY A 117 -12.82 2.38 -21.66
C GLY A 117 -12.98 3.51 -20.63
N LEU A 118 -12.55 3.30 -19.38
CA LEU A 118 -12.66 4.27 -18.28
C LEU A 118 -11.45 5.20 -18.16
N VAL A 119 -10.31 4.81 -18.73
CA VAL A 119 -9.06 5.59 -18.78
C VAL A 119 -8.55 5.59 -20.21
N ASP A 120 -8.03 6.71 -20.69
CA ASP A 120 -7.45 6.81 -22.03
C ASP A 120 -6.22 5.91 -22.21
N ALA A 121 -6.09 5.31 -23.39
CA ALA A 121 -5.00 4.39 -23.70
C ALA A 121 -3.60 5.03 -23.65
N ASP A 122 -3.53 6.36 -23.77
CA ASP A 122 -2.29 7.15 -23.72
C ASP A 122 -2.02 7.79 -22.35
N TRP A 123 -2.67 7.32 -21.28
CA TRP A 123 -2.46 7.79 -19.89
C TRP A 123 -0.98 7.80 -19.46
N ASN A 124 -0.17 6.93 -20.07
CA ASN A 124 1.27 6.78 -19.82
C ASN A 124 2.17 7.37 -20.94
N ALA A 125 1.65 8.21 -21.83
CA ALA A 125 2.43 8.82 -22.92
C ALA A 125 3.33 9.98 -22.47
N GLY A 126 3.08 10.54 -21.28
CA GLY A 126 3.91 11.61 -20.70
C GLY A 126 5.33 11.15 -20.35
N ALA A 127 6.23 12.11 -20.09
CA ALA A 127 7.64 11.83 -19.78
C ALA A 127 7.84 10.92 -18.56
N THR A 128 6.93 11.00 -17.58
CA THR A 128 6.94 10.18 -16.36
C THR A 128 6.16 8.88 -16.52
N LYS A 129 5.59 8.61 -17.70
CA LYS A 129 4.75 7.43 -17.99
C LYS A 129 3.57 7.24 -17.02
N GLY A 130 3.02 8.34 -16.49
CA GLY A 130 1.95 8.29 -15.48
C GLY A 130 2.41 7.82 -14.10
N VAL A 131 3.72 7.79 -13.84
CA VAL A 131 4.32 7.33 -12.58
C VAL A 131 4.91 8.53 -11.83
N PRO A 132 4.21 9.06 -10.79
CA PRO A 132 4.69 10.20 -10.01
C PRO A 132 5.68 9.84 -8.90
N PHE A 133 5.76 8.59 -8.50
CA PHE A 133 6.66 8.11 -7.48
C PHE A 133 6.82 6.59 -7.62
N GLY A 134 7.77 6.05 -6.88
CA GLY A 134 7.98 4.62 -6.83
C GLY A 134 8.55 4.17 -5.50
N SER A 135 9.07 2.95 -5.53
CA SER A 135 9.73 2.32 -4.41
C SER A 135 10.70 1.24 -4.92
N VAL A 136 11.26 0.46 -4.02
CA VAL A 136 11.93 -0.80 -4.33
C VAL A 136 11.38 -1.90 -3.43
N VAL A 137 11.51 -3.16 -3.85
CA VAL A 137 11.17 -4.29 -2.99
C VAL A 137 12.24 -4.45 -1.91
N VAL A 138 11.83 -4.58 -0.64
CA VAL A 138 12.73 -4.74 0.51
C VAL A 138 12.32 -5.93 1.37
N LEU A 139 13.22 -6.32 2.27
CA LEU A 139 12.98 -7.32 3.30
C LEU A 139 12.81 -6.61 4.64
N VAL A 140 11.61 -6.60 5.20
CA VAL A 140 11.33 -6.10 6.54
C VAL A 140 11.56 -7.23 7.54
N VAL A 141 12.47 -7.04 8.47
CA VAL A 141 12.86 -8.01 9.50
C VAL A 141 12.49 -7.49 10.88
N ARG A 142 12.47 -8.38 11.87
CA ARG A 142 12.33 -7.99 13.29
C ARG A 142 13.54 -7.15 13.73
N GLU A 143 13.34 -6.26 14.70
CA GLU A 143 14.41 -5.48 15.34
C GLU A 143 15.63 -6.37 15.69
N GLY A 144 16.82 -5.89 15.34
CA GLY A 144 18.10 -6.61 15.52
C GLY A 144 18.35 -7.74 14.52
N ASN A 145 17.42 -8.00 13.58
CA ASN A 145 17.52 -9.02 12.53
C ASN A 145 17.99 -10.40 13.06
N PRO A 146 17.21 -11.06 13.93
CA PRO A 146 17.64 -12.26 14.68
C PRO A 146 17.96 -13.47 13.79
N LYS A 147 17.41 -13.52 12.57
CA LYS A 147 17.66 -14.57 11.58
C LYS A 147 18.78 -14.22 10.59
N ASN A 148 19.39 -13.02 10.74
CA ASN A 148 20.42 -12.49 9.86
C ASN A 148 20.03 -12.58 8.38
N ILE A 149 18.82 -12.14 8.06
CA ILE A 149 18.26 -12.14 6.71
C ILE A 149 18.80 -10.92 5.97
N ARG A 150 19.43 -11.15 4.82
CA ARG A 150 20.04 -10.08 4.01
C ARG A 150 19.78 -10.21 2.52
N THR A 151 19.47 -11.42 2.07
CA THR A 151 19.39 -11.80 0.66
C THR A 151 18.15 -12.66 0.42
N TRP A 152 17.78 -12.79 -0.86
CA TRP A 152 16.74 -13.72 -1.28
C TRP A 152 17.04 -15.16 -0.83
N ASP A 153 18.29 -15.63 -0.87
CA ASP A 153 18.62 -17.00 -0.44
C ASP A 153 18.36 -17.27 1.04
N ASP A 154 18.30 -16.23 1.88
CA ASP A 154 17.97 -16.38 3.29
C ASP A 154 16.50 -16.74 3.51
N LEU A 155 15.61 -16.36 2.59
CA LEU A 155 14.16 -16.58 2.71
C LEU A 155 13.76 -18.04 2.55
N VAL A 156 14.61 -18.84 1.90
CA VAL A 156 14.37 -20.27 1.63
C VAL A 156 15.20 -21.19 2.52
N LYS A 157 15.70 -20.66 3.65
CA LYS A 157 16.39 -21.44 4.68
C LYS A 157 15.38 -22.12 5.61
N PRO A 158 15.68 -23.34 6.11
CA PRO A 158 14.80 -24.03 7.05
C PRO A 158 14.47 -23.17 8.27
N GLY A 159 13.18 -23.10 8.62
CA GLY A 159 12.69 -22.34 9.77
C GLY A 159 12.71 -20.82 9.60
N VAL A 160 12.72 -20.32 8.36
CA VAL A 160 12.40 -18.93 8.03
C VAL A 160 10.97 -18.88 7.50
N GLU A 161 10.11 -18.12 8.18
CA GLU A 161 8.74 -17.86 7.77
C GLU A 161 8.64 -16.47 7.12
N VAL A 162 8.06 -16.42 5.93
CA VAL A 162 7.94 -15.24 5.08
C VAL A 162 6.49 -14.80 5.03
N VAL A 163 6.26 -13.50 5.25
CA VAL A 163 4.98 -12.85 5.00
C VAL A 163 5.04 -12.13 3.65
N THR A 164 4.05 -12.38 2.80
CA THR A 164 3.83 -11.69 1.52
C THR A 164 2.34 -11.80 1.18
N PRO A 165 1.72 -10.77 0.58
CA PRO A 165 0.29 -10.83 0.29
C PRO A 165 -0.06 -11.75 -0.89
N ASN A 166 -1.35 -11.83 -1.21
CA ASN A 166 -1.89 -12.64 -2.31
C ASN A 166 -1.76 -11.92 -3.68
N PRO A 167 -1.14 -12.52 -4.73
CA PRO A 167 -0.96 -11.91 -6.05
C PRO A 167 -2.24 -11.78 -6.89
N PHE A 168 -3.35 -12.41 -6.50
CA PHE A 168 -4.65 -12.27 -7.17
C PHE A 168 -5.43 -11.02 -6.74
N SER A 169 -5.10 -10.44 -5.59
CA SER A 169 -5.67 -9.19 -5.07
C SER A 169 -4.66 -8.05 -4.99
N SER A 170 -3.41 -8.34 -4.58
CA SER A 170 -2.41 -7.34 -4.24
C SER A 170 -1.37 -7.13 -5.33
N GLY A 171 -1.13 -5.87 -5.70
CA GLY A 171 0.01 -5.53 -6.54
C GLY A 171 1.37 -5.70 -5.82
N SER A 172 1.39 -5.53 -4.49
CA SER A 172 2.58 -5.80 -3.65
C SER A 172 3.07 -7.22 -3.86
N ALA A 173 2.16 -8.18 -3.90
CA ALA A 173 2.51 -9.58 -4.08
C ALA A 173 3.14 -9.86 -5.44
N LYS A 174 2.67 -9.22 -6.52
CA LYS A 174 3.33 -9.34 -7.84
C LYS A 174 4.76 -8.81 -7.77
N TRP A 175 4.98 -7.63 -7.18
CA TRP A 175 6.33 -7.09 -6.98
C TRP A 175 7.22 -8.00 -6.13
N ASN A 176 6.69 -8.51 -5.01
CA ASN A 176 7.37 -9.40 -4.08
C ASN A 176 7.78 -10.75 -4.70
N LEU A 177 7.07 -11.20 -5.74
CA LEU A 177 7.41 -12.41 -6.50
C LEU A 177 8.35 -12.08 -7.67
N LEU A 178 8.17 -10.93 -8.34
CA LEU A 178 9.01 -10.49 -9.44
C LEU A 178 10.45 -10.19 -9.01
N ALA A 179 10.66 -9.58 -7.84
CA ALA A 179 12.00 -9.25 -7.36
C ALA A 179 12.92 -10.48 -7.22
N PRO A 180 12.59 -11.49 -6.41
CA PRO A 180 13.40 -12.70 -6.35
C PRO A 180 13.40 -13.48 -7.67
N TYR A 181 12.29 -13.49 -8.43
CA TYR A 181 12.27 -14.14 -9.74
C TYR A 181 13.31 -13.56 -10.69
N ALA A 182 13.36 -12.23 -10.82
CA ALA A 182 14.30 -11.53 -11.69
C ALA A 182 15.74 -11.70 -11.21
N ALA A 183 15.98 -11.61 -9.90
CA ALA A 183 17.30 -11.84 -9.33
C ALA A 183 17.81 -13.26 -9.61
N LYS A 184 16.94 -14.27 -9.50
CA LYS A 184 17.31 -15.69 -9.66
C LYS A 184 17.33 -16.17 -11.11
N SER A 185 16.60 -15.49 -11.99
CA SER A 185 16.58 -15.76 -13.43
C SER A 185 17.59 -14.93 -14.23
N ASP A 186 18.42 -14.10 -13.58
CA ASP A 186 19.26 -13.09 -14.23
C ASP A 186 18.49 -12.20 -15.21
N GLY A 187 17.38 -11.62 -14.75
CA GLY A 187 16.50 -10.80 -15.57
C GLY A 187 15.87 -11.60 -16.71
N GLY A 188 15.37 -12.79 -16.42
CA GLY A 188 14.65 -13.63 -17.40
C GLY A 188 15.55 -14.44 -18.35
N LYS A 189 16.88 -14.36 -18.26
CA LYS A 189 17.78 -15.19 -19.10
C LYS A 189 17.77 -16.67 -18.72
N ASN A 190 17.46 -17.00 -17.47
CA ASN A 190 17.23 -18.35 -16.98
C ASN A 190 15.89 -18.43 -16.24
N PRO A 191 14.75 -18.42 -16.94
CA PRO A 191 13.42 -18.41 -16.31
C PRO A 191 13.23 -19.56 -15.32
N GLN A 192 13.72 -20.75 -15.66
CA GLN A 192 13.56 -21.94 -14.82
C GLN A 192 14.19 -21.76 -13.44
N ALA A 193 15.38 -21.15 -13.34
CA ALA A 193 16.01 -20.89 -12.03
C ALA A 193 15.19 -19.93 -11.15
N GLY A 194 14.52 -18.94 -11.77
CA GLY A 194 13.58 -18.07 -11.09
C GLY A 194 12.37 -18.83 -10.57
N LEU A 195 11.76 -19.67 -11.40
CA LEU A 195 10.58 -20.47 -11.05
C LEU A 195 10.88 -21.53 -9.99
N ASP A 196 12.04 -22.19 -10.07
CA ASP A 196 12.50 -23.16 -9.08
C ASP A 196 12.69 -22.50 -7.70
N TYR A 197 13.26 -21.29 -7.69
CA TYR A 197 13.38 -20.51 -6.47
C TYR A 197 12.00 -20.13 -5.90
N LEU A 198 11.08 -19.62 -6.73
CA LEU A 198 9.74 -19.25 -6.26
C LEU A 198 8.99 -20.46 -5.70
N SER A 199 9.09 -21.62 -6.34
CA SER A 199 8.46 -22.86 -5.89
C SER A 199 8.91 -23.25 -4.48
N ARG A 200 10.18 -23.01 -4.15
CA ARG A 200 10.68 -23.15 -2.79
C ARG A 200 10.13 -22.07 -1.87
N LEU A 201 10.29 -20.79 -2.25
CA LEU A 201 9.90 -19.64 -1.43
C LEU A 201 8.42 -19.66 -1.03
N ILE A 202 7.50 -19.99 -1.94
CA ILE A 202 6.06 -19.91 -1.66
C ILE A 202 5.50 -21.22 -1.11
N SER A 203 6.35 -22.23 -0.88
CA SER A 203 5.92 -23.48 -0.29
C SER A 203 5.34 -23.26 1.13
N PRO A 204 4.49 -24.17 1.62
CA PRO A 204 3.93 -24.10 2.97
C PRO A 204 4.98 -24.08 4.10
N GLU A 205 6.24 -24.43 3.80
CA GLU A 205 7.35 -24.31 4.76
C GLU A 205 7.63 -22.85 5.11
N HIS A 206 7.59 -21.96 4.11
CA HIS A 206 8.00 -20.57 4.24
C HIS A 206 6.82 -19.60 4.23
N VAL A 207 5.81 -19.79 3.37
CA VAL A 207 4.64 -18.88 3.29
C VAL A 207 3.39 -19.62 3.77
N ARG A 208 2.85 -19.18 4.91
CA ARG A 208 1.69 -19.83 5.56
C ARG A 208 0.42 -18.99 5.58
N VAL A 209 0.55 -17.68 5.40
CA VAL A 209 -0.54 -16.73 5.41
C VAL A 209 -0.57 -15.96 4.10
N GLN A 210 -1.76 -15.51 3.71
CA GLN A 210 -1.96 -14.77 2.46
C GLN A 210 -2.83 -13.54 2.70
N PRO A 211 -2.27 -12.49 3.33
CA PRO A 211 -2.95 -11.21 3.49
C PRO A 211 -3.41 -10.67 2.12
N LYS A 212 -4.54 -9.94 2.07
CA LYS A 212 -5.10 -9.52 0.78
C LYS A 212 -4.36 -8.36 0.15
N SER A 213 -3.64 -7.56 0.94
CA SER A 213 -2.95 -6.34 0.51
C SER A 213 -1.59 -6.19 1.18
N GLY A 214 -0.74 -5.30 0.65
CA GLY A 214 0.56 -4.98 1.28
C GLY A 214 0.39 -4.47 2.71
N ARG A 215 -0.62 -3.62 2.97
CA ARG A 215 -0.89 -3.09 4.31
C ARG A 215 -1.32 -4.19 5.28
N GLU A 216 -2.22 -5.08 4.86
CA GLU A 216 -2.62 -6.23 5.67
C GLU A 216 -1.43 -7.16 5.96
N ALA A 217 -0.47 -7.28 5.02
CA ALA A 217 0.76 -8.04 5.23
C ALA A 217 1.67 -7.38 6.27
N THR A 218 1.82 -6.06 6.22
CA THR A 218 2.51 -5.27 7.27
C THR A 218 1.85 -5.51 8.64
N GLU A 219 0.53 -5.36 8.74
CA GLU A 219 -0.21 -5.56 9.99
C GLU A 219 -0.07 -7.00 10.53
N THR A 220 -0.17 -7.99 9.65
CA THR A 220 0.01 -9.41 10.01
C THR A 220 1.42 -9.68 10.55
N PHE A 221 2.44 -9.09 9.91
CA PHE A 221 3.82 -9.20 10.34
C PHE A 221 4.03 -8.55 11.72
N LEU A 222 3.52 -7.32 11.91
CA LEU A 222 3.61 -6.60 13.19
C LEU A 222 2.87 -7.31 14.33
N GLN A 223 1.80 -8.04 14.03
CA GLN A 223 1.09 -8.89 15.01
C GLN A 223 1.85 -10.16 15.41
N GLY A 224 3.04 -10.39 14.87
CA GLY A 224 3.94 -11.46 15.28
C GLY A 224 4.03 -12.66 14.33
N THR A 225 3.37 -12.59 13.17
CA THR A 225 3.49 -13.65 12.15
C THR A 225 4.76 -13.50 11.34
N GLY A 226 5.48 -14.59 11.10
CA GLY A 226 6.67 -14.61 10.24
C GLY A 226 7.93 -13.99 10.84
N ASP A 227 9.07 -14.31 10.23
CA ASP A 227 10.40 -13.81 10.55
C ASP A 227 10.81 -12.62 9.67
N VAL A 228 10.26 -12.57 8.45
CA VAL A 228 10.52 -11.53 7.45
C VAL A 228 9.27 -11.27 6.63
N LEU A 229 9.05 -10.00 6.29
CA LEU A 229 8.02 -9.54 5.37
C LEU A 229 8.70 -9.02 4.09
N ILE A 230 8.25 -9.48 2.92
CA ILE A 230 8.63 -8.84 1.66
C ILE A 230 7.65 -7.67 1.44
N SER A 231 8.17 -6.45 1.28
CA SER A 231 7.32 -5.25 1.17
C SER A 231 7.90 -4.19 0.24
N TYR A 232 7.15 -3.10 0.08
CA TYR A 232 7.67 -1.84 -0.44
C TYR A 232 8.57 -1.17 0.59
N GLU A 233 9.62 -0.48 0.13
CA GLU A 233 10.47 0.35 1.00
C GLU A 233 9.66 1.42 1.74
N ASN A 234 8.66 2.04 1.11
CA ASN A 234 7.86 3.07 1.76
C ASN A 234 7.04 2.54 2.95
N GLU A 235 6.55 1.30 2.89
CA GLU A 235 5.85 0.68 4.03
C GLU A 235 6.82 0.35 5.17
N ALA A 236 8.03 -0.08 4.82
CA ALA A 236 9.07 -0.37 5.79
C ALA A 236 9.52 0.90 6.53
N LEU A 237 9.84 1.95 5.78
CA LEU A 237 10.17 3.28 6.32
C LEU A 237 9.02 3.84 7.15
N PHE A 238 7.77 3.66 6.72
CA PHE A 238 6.62 4.07 7.51
C PHE A 238 6.60 3.38 8.87
N ALA A 239 6.72 2.04 8.92
CA ALA A 239 6.72 1.29 10.18
C ALA A 239 7.88 1.70 11.10
N GLU A 240 9.11 1.77 10.56
CA GLU A 240 10.30 2.18 11.32
C GLU A 240 10.15 3.58 11.93
N ARG A 241 9.66 4.55 11.14
CA ARG A 241 9.46 5.94 11.59
C ARG A 241 8.35 6.07 12.63
N HIS A 242 7.42 5.12 12.68
CA HIS A 242 6.39 5.03 13.72
C HIS A 242 6.88 4.33 14.99
N GLY A 243 8.13 3.85 15.00
CA GLY A 243 8.73 3.16 16.14
C GLY A 243 8.28 1.71 16.30
N ASP A 244 7.76 1.09 15.24
CA ASP A 244 7.52 -0.35 15.23
C ASP A 244 8.84 -1.12 15.34
N PRO A 245 8.89 -2.28 16.02
CA PRO A 245 10.12 -3.03 16.29
C PRO A 245 10.57 -3.85 15.07
N VAL A 246 10.83 -3.15 13.98
CA VAL A 246 11.24 -3.69 12.68
C VAL A 246 12.39 -2.89 12.09
N GLU A 247 13.12 -3.53 11.19
CA GLU A 247 14.17 -2.91 10.37
C GLU A 247 14.00 -3.41 8.93
N HIS A 248 14.52 -2.69 7.95
CA HIS A 248 14.51 -3.11 6.56
C HIS A 248 15.91 -3.35 6.01
N VAL A 249 16.01 -4.37 5.17
CA VAL A 249 17.18 -4.67 4.37
C VAL A 249 16.82 -4.56 2.91
N ILE A 250 17.58 -3.76 2.16
CA ILE A 250 17.48 -3.69 0.70
C ILE A 250 18.39 -4.77 0.11
N PRO A 251 17.84 -5.81 -0.57
CA PRO A 251 18.68 -6.78 -1.28
C PRO A 251 19.52 -6.09 -2.36
N GLU A 252 20.74 -6.57 -2.57
CA GLU A 252 21.63 -5.99 -3.58
C GLU A 252 21.06 -6.04 -5.01
N ASP A 253 20.32 -7.10 -5.34
CA ASP A 253 19.55 -7.25 -6.58
C ASP A 253 18.07 -7.22 -6.20
N THR A 254 17.39 -6.11 -6.48
CA THR A 254 15.98 -5.92 -6.18
C THR A 254 15.25 -5.28 -7.36
N PHE A 255 13.94 -5.07 -7.21
CA PHE A 255 13.07 -4.63 -8.28
C PHE A 255 12.56 -3.22 -8.03
N ARG A 256 12.60 -2.40 -9.08
CA ARG A 256 11.99 -1.08 -9.11
C ARG A 256 10.47 -1.21 -9.12
N ILE A 257 9.81 -0.50 -8.21
CA ILE A 257 8.36 -0.43 -8.13
C ILE A 257 7.94 0.92 -8.71
N ASP A 258 7.13 0.87 -9.77
CA ASP A 258 6.53 2.05 -10.38
C ASP A 258 5.02 2.07 -10.06
N ASN A 259 4.57 3.09 -9.33
CA ASN A 259 3.18 3.20 -8.89
C ASN A 259 2.43 4.23 -9.75
N PRO A 260 1.56 3.79 -10.68
CA PRO A 260 0.90 4.69 -11.62
C PRO A 260 -0.32 5.41 -11.03
N VAL A 261 -0.58 6.59 -11.59
CA VAL A 261 -1.77 7.41 -11.34
C VAL A 261 -2.45 7.76 -12.66
N ALA A 262 -3.78 7.66 -12.71
CA ALA A 262 -4.58 8.04 -13.88
C ALA A 262 -5.91 8.70 -13.48
N VAL A 263 -6.40 9.60 -14.34
CA VAL A 263 -7.70 10.25 -14.20
C VAL A 263 -8.73 9.49 -15.02
N LEU A 264 -9.94 9.33 -14.50
CA LEU A 264 -11.02 8.68 -15.24
C LEU A 264 -11.65 9.61 -16.28
N ASN A 265 -11.94 9.07 -17.45
CA ASN A 265 -12.61 9.77 -18.55
C ASN A 265 -14.03 10.23 -18.18
N SER A 266 -14.70 9.48 -17.30
CA SER A 266 -16.06 9.76 -16.85
C SER A 266 -16.12 10.61 -15.57
N SER A 267 -14.99 11.17 -15.12
CA SER A 267 -14.94 11.99 -13.91
C SER A 267 -15.92 13.17 -13.99
N ALA A 268 -16.80 13.30 -13.00
CA ALA A 268 -17.68 14.46 -12.86
C ALA A 268 -16.92 15.71 -12.37
N ASN A 269 -15.70 15.52 -11.86
CA ASN A 269 -14.84 16.57 -11.30
C ASN A 269 -13.52 16.71 -12.09
N GLN A 270 -13.57 16.53 -13.41
CA GLN A 270 -12.39 16.33 -14.25
C GLN A 270 -11.33 17.45 -14.13
N GLU A 271 -11.74 18.71 -14.07
CA GLU A 271 -10.82 19.84 -13.87
C GLU A 271 -10.02 19.71 -12.56
N LYS A 272 -10.67 19.33 -11.46
CA LYS A 272 -10.03 19.17 -10.15
C LYS A 272 -9.16 17.91 -10.10
N ALA A 273 -9.63 16.83 -10.70
CA ALA A 273 -8.87 15.59 -10.82
C ALA A 273 -7.58 15.79 -11.61
N LEU A 274 -7.65 16.52 -12.73
CA LEU A 274 -6.48 16.90 -13.52
C LEU A 274 -5.56 17.86 -12.76
N ALA A 275 -6.10 18.86 -12.06
CA ALA A 275 -5.30 19.77 -11.24
C ALA A 275 -4.54 19.04 -10.13
N PHE A 276 -5.19 18.11 -9.43
CA PHE A 276 -4.53 17.28 -8.44
C PHE A 276 -3.50 16.34 -9.08
N ARG A 277 -3.83 15.69 -10.20
CA ARG A 277 -2.89 14.86 -10.98
C ARG A 277 -1.66 15.64 -11.41
N ASP A 278 -1.80 16.88 -11.85
CA ASP A 278 -0.66 17.72 -12.22
C ASP A 278 0.14 18.14 -10.99
N PHE A 279 -0.55 18.46 -9.90
CA PHE A 279 0.08 18.85 -8.63
C PHE A 279 1.01 17.79 -8.06
N ILE A 280 0.67 16.49 -8.16
CA ILE A 280 1.50 15.42 -7.58
C ILE A 280 2.94 15.38 -8.13
N TYR A 281 3.20 15.99 -9.30
CA TYR A 281 4.51 16.09 -9.93
C TYR A 281 5.27 17.38 -9.59
N THR A 282 4.65 18.32 -8.89
CA THR A 282 5.31 19.55 -8.47
C THR A 282 6.34 19.28 -7.37
N THR A 283 7.37 20.12 -7.26
CA THR A 283 8.41 19.98 -6.23
C THR A 283 7.85 19.89 -4.79
N PRO A 284 6.83 20.68 -4.37
CA PRO A 284 6.22 20.50 -3.04
C PRO A 284 5.61 19.10 -2.85
N ALA A 285 4.85 18.60 -3.82
CA ALA A 285 4.27 17.26 -3.74
C ALA A 285 5.32 16.16 -3.77
N GLN A 286 6.34 16.29 -4.62
CA GLN A 286 7.47 15.35 -4.70
C GLN A 286 8.25 15.29 -3.39
N ARG A 287 8.41 16.42 -2.70
CA ARG A 287 8.99 16.45 -1.35
C ARG A 287 8.08 15.74 -0.34
N ALA A 288 6.76 15.98 -0.38
CA ALA A 288 5.81 15.28 0.48
C ALA A 288 5.80 13.76 0.25
N TRP A 289 5.92 13.29 -0.99
CA TRP A 289 6.12 11.88 -1.32
C TRP A 289 7.40 11.33 -0.68
N ALA A 290 8.52 12.04 -0.84
CA ALA A 290 9.82 11.64 -0.30
C ALA A 290 9.85 11.58 1.23
N GLU A 291 9.29 12.61 1.89
CA GLU A 291 9.11 12.66 3.35
C GLU A 291 8.23 11.51 3.85
N SER A 292 7.28 11.05 3.03
CA SER A 292 6.43 9.88 3.31
C SER A 292 7.07 8.54 2.93
N GLY A 293 8.33 8.52 2.48
CA GLY A 293 9.10 7.31 2.19
C GLY A 293 8.98 6.79 0.75
N PHE A 294 8.33 7.52 -0.15
CA PHE A 294 8.22 7.14 -1.57
C PHE A 294 9.36 7.76 -2.36
N ARG A 295 9.96 7.00 -3.29
CA ARG A 295 11.04 7.50 -4.15
C ARG A 295 10.45 8.51 -5.15
N PRO A 296 10.83 9.80 -5.11
CA PRO A 296 10.30 10.82 -6.02
C PRO A 296 10.88 10.66 -7.43
N VAL A 297 10.13 11.13 -8.44
CA VAL A 297 10.60 11.19 -9.84
C VAL A 297 11.22 12.53 -10.22
N ASP A 298 10.98 13.59 -9.42
CA ASP A 298 11.69 14.86 -9.57
C ASP A 298 13.18 14.63 -9.20
N PRO A 299 14.12 14.89 -10.13
CA PRO A 299 15.54 14.60 -9.91
C PRO A 299 16.18 15.51 -8.85
N GLY A 300 15.67 16.73 -8.67
CA GLY A 300 16.13 17.64 -7.62
C GLY A 300 15.73 17.12 -6.25
N VAL A 301 14.47 16.73 -6.08
CA VAL A 301 14.00 16.13 -4.81
C VAL A 301 14.65 14.76 -4.57
N ALA A 302 14.82 13.93 -5.60
CA ALA A 302 15.52 12.65 -5.46
C ALA A 302 16.97 12.82 -4.95
N ALA A 303 17.64 13.91 -5.34
CA ALA A 303 18.97 14.24 -4.82
C ALA A 303 18.94 14.73 -3.36
N GLU A 304 17.90 15.48 -2.96
CA GLU A 304 17.69 15.91 -1.57
C GLU A 304 17.55 14.71 -0.61
N PHE A 305 16.85 13.66 -1.05
CA PHE A 305 16.52 12.46 -0.23
C PHE A 305 17.39 11.24 -0.55
N ALA A 306 18.55 11.42 -1.21
CA ALA A 306 19.38 10.29 -1.64
C ALA A 306 19.90 9.42 -0.46
N ALA A 307 20.01 10.00 0.74
CA ALA A 307 20.41 9.27 1.94
C ALA A 307 19.30 8.36 2.49
N ASP A 308 18.04 8.74 2.30
CA ASP A 308 16.87 7.93 2.69
C ASP A 308 16.60 6.80 1.69
N PHE A 309 17.03 6.96 0.44
CA PHE A 309 16.77 6.03 -0.66
C PHE A 309 18.06 5.47 -1.28
N PRO A 310 18.84 4.66 -0.54
CA PRO A 310 20.07 4.09 -1.05
C PRO A 310 19.80 3.26 -2.32
N GLN A 311 20.71 3.37 -3.28
CA GLN A 311 20.59 2.65 -4.55
C GLN A 311 21.09 1.21 -4.38
N PRO A 312 20.30 0.19 -4.76
CA PRO A 312 20.79 -1.19 -4.78
C PRO A 312 21.86 -1.36 -5.86
N ARG A 313 22.70 -2.39 -5.72
CA ARG A 313 23.75 -2.71 -6.71
C ARG A 313 23.16 -3.06 -8.07
N THR A 314 21.99 -3.69 -8.08
CA THR A 314 21.24 -4.07 -9.28
C THR A 314 19.78 -3.74 -9.05
N LEU A 315 19.26 -2.81 -9.85
CA LEU A 315 17.87 -2.42 -9.84
C LEU A 315 17.20 -2.95 -11.11
N ARG A 316 16.51 -4.08 -10.98
CA ARG A 316 15.73 -4.68 -12.07
C ARG A 316 14.48 -3.86 -12.32
N THR A 317 14.00 -3.88 -13.55
CA THR A 317 12.77 -3.22 -13.97
C THR A 317 11.88 -4.19 -14.72
N ILE A 318 10.62 -3.82 -14.92
CA ILE A 318 9.70 -4.64 -15.71
C ILE A 318 10.17 -4.83 -17.17
N ASP A 319 10.93 -3.87 -17.70
CA ASP A 319 11.46 -3.93 -19.06
C ASP A 319 12.49 -5.06 -19.23
N ASP A 320 13.22 -5.42 -18.16
CA ASP A 320 14.14 -6.57 -18.17
C ASP A 320 13.40 -7.89 -18.40
N LEU A 321 12.10 -7.93 -18.06
CA LEU A 321 11.22 -9.09 -18.23
C LEU A 321 10.28 -8.96 -19.44
N GLY A 322 10.50 -7.98 -20.31
CA GLY A 322 9.70 -7.76 -21.52
C GLY A 322 8.45 -6.88 -21.33
N GLY A 323 8.33 -6.21 -20.18
CA GLY A 323 7.22 -5.31 -19.88
C GLY A 323 6.00 -6.01 -19.30
N TRP A 324 5.04 -5.20 -18.82
CA TRP A 324 3.88 -5.69 -18.09
C TRP A 324 2.98 -6.62 -18.92
N ASP A 325 2.79 -6.35 -20.22
CA ASP A 325 1.94 -7.19 -21.07
C ASP A 325 2.46 -8.64 -21.16
N ALA A 326 3.78 -8.81 -21.31
CA ALA A 326 4.42 -10.13 -21.32
C ALA A 326 4.35 -10.78 -19.93
N VAL A 327 4.73 -10.04 -18.89
CA VAL A 327 4.76 -10.52 -17.51
C VAL A 327 3.38 -10.97 -17.02
N ASP A 328 2.34 -10.17 -17.24
CA ASP A 328 1.00 -10.54 -16.79
C ASP A 328 0.47 -11.72 -17.59
N ARG A 329 0.68 -11.78 -18.91
CA ARG A 329 0.22 -12.91 -19.73
C ARG A 329 0.94 -14.22 -19.38
N GLU A 330 2.26 -14.19 -19.20
CA GLU A 330 3.09 -15.39 -19.11
C GLU A 330 3.33 -15.86 -17.68
N LEU A 331 3.32 -14.93 -16.71
CA LEU A 331 3.62 -15.24 -15.31
C LEU A 331 2.39 -15.15 -14.40
N PHE A 332 1.51 -14.17 -14.58
CA PHE A 332 0.42 -13.90 -13.62
C PHE A 332 -1.00 -14.16 -14.12
N ALA A 333 -1.19 -14.56 -15.38
CA ALA A 333 -2.51 -14.85 -15.93
C ALA A 333 -3.22 -15.94 -15.09
N PRO A 334 -4.44 -15.70 -14.58
CA PRO A 334 -5.14 -16.68 -13.76
C PRO A 334 -5.30 -18.02 -14.48
N GLY A 335 -4.86 -19.11 -13.85
CA GLY A 335 -4.96 -20.47 -14.37
C GLY A 335 -3.95 -20.87 -15.46
N SER A 336 -3.16 -19.95 -16.01
CA SER A 336 -2.17 -20.26 -17.06
C SER A 336 -0.79 -19.62 -16.89
N GLY A 337 -0.71 -18.49 -16.17
CA GLY A 337 0.54 -17.82 -15.87
C GLY A 337 1.41 -18.68 -14.96
N THR A 338 2.69 -18.80 -15.29
CA THR A 338 3.56 -19.79 -14.64
C THR A 338 3.73 -19.53 -13.14
N ILE A 339 3.90 -18.27 -12.72
CA ILE A 339 3.95 -17.90 -11.30
C ILE A 339 2.59 -18.09 -10.64
N ALA A 340 1.49 -17.72 -11.31
CA ALA A 340 0.14 -17.92 -10.80
C ALA A 340 -0.17 -19.41 -10.53
N VAL A 341 0.24 -20.30 -11.44
CA VAL A 341 0.06 -21.76 -11.29
C VAL A 341 0.90 -22.32 -10.12
N ILE A 342 2.16 -21.89 -9.98
CA ILE A 342 2.99 -22.31 -8.84
C ILE A 342 2.35 -21.81 -7.53
N TYR A 343 1.92 -20.55 -7.49
CA TYR A 343 1.27 -19.96 -6.32
C TYR A 343 0.00 -20.72 -5.93
N ASP A 344 -0.93 -20.91 -6.87
CA ASP A 344 -2.15 -21.70 -6.66
C ASP A 344 -1.87 -23.11 -6.16
N SER A 345 -0.83 -23.76 -6.68
CA SER A 345 -0.48 -25.13 -6.30
C SER A 345 0.09 -25.23 -4.88
N ALA A 346 0.83 -24.21 -4.44
CA ALA A 346 1.43 -24.16 -3.12
C ALA A 346 0.47 -23.71 -2.01
N THR A 347 -0.66 -23.10 -2.39
CA THR A 347 -1.57 -22.40 -1.48
C THR A 347 -2.97 -23.03 -1.36
N LYS A 348 -3.22 -24.10 -2.11
CA LYS A 348 -4.45 -24.89 -2.07
C LYS A 348 -4.48 -25.94 -0.95
#